data_AF-A0A453AAS9-F1
#
_entry.id   AF-A0A453AAS9-F1
#
_cell.length_a   1.000
_cell.length_b   1.000
_cell.length_c   1.000
_cell.angle_alpha   90.00
_cell.angle_beta   90.00
_cell.angle_gamma   90.00
#
_symmetry.space_group_name_H-M   'P 1'
#
loop_
_entity.id
_entity.type
_entity.pdbx_description
1 polymer ?
#
loop_
_entity_poly.entity_id
_entity_poly.type
_entity_poly.pdbx_seq_one_letter_code
_entity_poly.pdbx_strand_id
1 'polypeptide(L)'
;MASMYQASTAQEPVVFPLSGPPVCVCFGHSLQRGCLRSVHDQKTGASSIQLSDDDVVRRNRTPAEKFYLEPSKQHQGLVHVRCSDGDKYWVAQAQQHGGGGGSTPWFIAATADEPEEDLTKPSCTLFQFYASSGAGLFFFFFFFI
;
A
#
# COMPACT_ATOMS: atom_id res chain seq x y z
N MET A 1 33.62 -18.48 -12.60
CA MET A 1 33.15 -17.89 -11.33
C MET A 1 31.64 -17.78 -11.42
N ALA A 2 30.91 -18.69 -10.77
CA ALA A 2 29.46 -18.63 -10.69
C ALA A 2 29.08 -17.60 -9.62
N SER A 3 28.47 -16.50 -10.03
CA SER A 3 27.88 -15.53 -9.11
C SER A 3 26.61 -16.16 -8.55
N MET A 4 26.60 -16.44 -7.24
CA MET A 4 25.42 -16.97 -6.56
C MET A 4 24.31 -15.93 -6.64
N TYR A 5 23.23 -16.26 -7.35
CA TYR A 5 21.93 -15.65 -7.12
C TYR A 5 21.52 -16.04 -5.71
N GLN A 6 21.60 -15.11 -4.78
CA GLN A 6 21.09 -15.30 -3.44
C GLN A 6 19.57 -15.32 -3.57
N ALA A 7 18.98 -16.51 -3.50
CA ALA A 7 17.54 -16.71 -3.50
C ALA A 7 16.95 -15.87 -2.36
N SER A 8 16.13 -14.89 -2.74
CA SER A 8 15.32 -14.11 -1.80
C SER A 8 14.59 -15.07 -0.89
N THR A 9 14.87 -15.01 0.40
CA THR A 9 14.20 -15.81 1.43
C THR A 9 12.70 -15.74 1.21
N ALA A 10 12.02 -16.89 1.13
CA ALA A 10 10.58 -16.99 0.89
C ALA A 10 9.83 -16.06 1.87
N GLN A 11 9.30 -14.97 1.34
CA GLN A 11 8.47 -14.04 2.10
C GLN A 11 7.10 -14.70 2.25
N GLU A 12 6.69 -15.01 3.48
CA GLU A 12 5.36 -15.59 3.70
C GLU A 12 4.31 -14.48 3.72
N PRO A 13 3.17 -14.67 3.04
CA PRO A 13 2.09 -13.70 3.09
C PRO A 13 1.57 -13.58 4.54
N VAL A 14 1.39 -12.36 5.01
CA VAL A 14 0.77 -12.11 6.31
C VAL A 14 -0.71 -12.42 6.20
N VAL A 15 -1.11 -13.52 6.81
CA VAL A 15 -2.52 -13.80 7.05
C VAL A 15 -2.95 -12.94 8.23
N PHE A 16 -3.48 -11.75 7.94
CA PHE A 16 -4.21 -11.01 8.96
C PHE A 16 -5.42 -11.85 9.40
N PRO A 17 -5.88 -11.76 10.66
CA PRO A 17 -7.14 -12.38 11.08
C PRO A 17 -8.30 -11.63 10.40
N LEU A 18 -8.56 -11.98 9.13
CA LEU A 18 -9.46 -11.28 8.22
C LEU A 18 -10.91 -11.76 8.32
N SER A 19 -11.26 -12.57 9.32
CA SER A 19 -12.64 -12.99 9.58
C SER A 19 -13.38 -12.05 10.56
N GLY A 20 -12.96 -10.78 10.62
CA GLY A 20 -13.42 -9.81 11.62
C GLY A 20 -13.66 -8.41 11.03
N PRO A 21 -14.08 -7.43 11.85
CA PRO A 21 -14.28 -6.05 11.42
C PRO A 21 -12.96 -5.44 10.89
N PRO A 22 -13.03 -4.39 10.05
CA PRO A 22 -11.85 -3.68 9.55
C PRO A 22 -10.86 -3.34 10.66
N VAL A 23 -9.59 -3.66 10.45
CA VAL A 23 -8.54 -3.39 11.42
C VAL A 23 -7.90 -2.04 11.11
N CYS A 24 -7.91 -1.12 12.07
CA CYS A 24 -7.21 0.16 11.95
C CYS A 24 -5.71 -0.04 12.24
N VAL A 25 -4.86 0.33 11.28
CA VAL A 25 -3.41 0.19 11.34
C VAL A 25 -2.73 1.49 10.94
N CYS A 26 -1.44 1.58 11.29
CA CYS A 26 -0.56 2.60 10.76
C CYS A 26 0.78 1.96 10.37
N PHE A 27 1.26 2.27 9.18
CA PHE A 27 2.50 1.69 8.66
C PHE A 27 3.69 2.55 9.04
N GLY A 28 4.55 2.05 9.93
CA GLY A 28 5.80 2.70 10.30
C GLY A 28 6.97 2.20 9.44
N HIS A 29 7.97 3.04 9.25
CA HIS A 29 9.26 2.60 8.72
C HIS A 29 10.07 1.97 9.85
N SER A 30 10.68 0.81 9.61
CA SER A 30 11.41 0.07 10.65
C SER A 30 12.76 0.71 11.02
N LEU A 31 13.38 1.45 10.09
CA LEU A 31 14.73 2.03 10.27
C LEU A 31 14.72 3.54 10.51
N GLN A 32 13.60 4.23 10.24
CA GLN A 32 13.46 5.68 10.38
C GLN A 32 12.24 5.98 11.24
N ARG A 33 12.28 7.11 11.94
CA ARG A 33 11.15 7.61 12.73
C ARG A 33 10.17 8.29 11.77
N GLY A 34 9.36 7.47 11.11
CA GLY A 34 8.44 7.91 10.08
C GLY A 34 7.30 6.92 9.85
N CYS A 35 6.21 7.41 9.27
CA CYS A 35 5.08 6.56 8.90
C CYS A 35 4.43 6.99 7.60
N LEU A 36 3.76 6.03 6.96
CA LEU A 36 2.97 6.33 5.77
C LEU A 36 1.78 7.22 6.15
N ARG A 37 1.50 8.18 5.28
CA ARG A 37 0.34 9.06 5.37
C ARG A 37 -0.28 9.32 4.00
N SER A 38 -1.58 9.54 3.97
CA SER A 38 -2.26 10.11 2.82
C SER A 38 -1.99 11.61 2.74
N VAL A 39 -1.56 12.07 1.58
CA VAL A 39 -1.36 13.50 1.30
C VAL A 39 -2.25 13.89 0.15
N HIS A 40 -3.14 14.84 0.42
CA HIS A 40 -4.03 15.41 -0.58
C HIS A 40 -3.38 16.62 -1.23
N ASP A 41 -3.18 16.57 -2.55
CA ASP A 41 -2.75 17.70 -3.34
C ASP A 41 -3.96 18.55 -3.74
N GLN A 42 -4.09 19.73 -3.14
CA GLN A 42 -5.23 20.62 -3.37
C GLN A 42 -5.31 21.19 -4.80
N LYS A 43 -4.20 21.18 -5.55
CA LYS A 43 -4.15 21.77 -6.91
C LYS A 43 -4.64 20.77 -7.95
N THR A 44 -4.29 19.51 -7.77
CA THR A 44 -4.64 18.41 -8.68
C THR A 44 -5.87 17.63 -8.20
N GLY A 45 -6.26 17.79 -6.93
CA GLY A 45 -7.29 16.97 -6.27
C GLY A 45 -6.85 15.52 -6.04
N ALA A 46 -5.60 15.17 -6.38
CA ALA A 46 -5.08 13.82 -6.25
C ALA A 46 -4.58 13.57 -4.83
N SER A 47 -4.84 12.36 -4.33
CA SER A 47 -4.31 11.90 -3.05
C SER A 47 -3.23 10.85 -3.29
N SER A 48 -2.05 11.06 -2.71
CA SER A 48 -0.91 10.14 -2.80
C SER A 48 -0.52 9.61 -1.43
N ILE A 49 0.13 8.45 -1.39
CA ILE A 49 0.71 7.90 -0.15
C ILE A 49 2.18 8.30 -0.06
N GLN A 50 2.55 8.95 1.03
CA GLN A 50 3.92 9.43 1.27
C GLN A 50 4.45 8.94 2.60
N LEU A 51 5.76 8.71 2.67
CA LEU A 51 6.45 8.50 3.95
C LEU A 51 6.71 9.87 4.60
N SER A 52 6.26 10.03 5.84
CA SER A 52 6.57 11.21 6.64
C SER A 52 7.92 11.05 7.33
N ASP A 53 8.85 11.98 7.12
CA ASP A 53 10.17 12.05 7.77
C ASP A 53 10.14 12.88 9.08
N ASP A 54 9.03 12.86 9.80
CA ASP A 54 8.85 13.70 10.99
C ASP A 54 9.29 12.93 12.25
N ASP A 55 10.36 13.41 12.91
CA ASP A 55 10.94 12.86 14.14
C ASP A 55 10.02 12.99 15.37
N VAL A 56 8.86 13.65 15.17
CA VAL A 56 7.86 13.82 16.20
C VAL A 56 7.17 12.47 16.42
N VAL A 57 7.55 11.82 17.51
CA VAL A 57 6.74 10.86 18.25
C VAL A 57 5.40 11.53 18.59
N ARG A 58 4.51 11.65 17.61
CA ARG A 58 3.14 12.07 17.84
C ARG A 58 2.49 10.90 18.56
N ARG A 59 2.35 11.03 19.88
CA ARG A 59 1.55 10.11 20.72
C ARG A 59 0.11 9.96 20.21
N ASN A 60 -0.32 10.85 19.30
CA ASN A 60 -1.59 10.78 18.60
C ASN A 60 -1.35 10.90 17.08
N ARG A 61 -1.37 9.76 16.36
CA ARG A 61 -1.30 9.75 14.90
C ARG A 61 -2.52 10.44 14.30
N THR A 62 -2.29 11.23 13.27
CA THR A 62 -3.33 11.98 12.54
C THR A 62 -4.24 11.01 11.75
N PRO A 63 -5.48 11.40 11.40
CA PRO A 63 -6.34 10.59 10.53
C PRO A 63 -5.65 10.20 9.21
N ALA A 64 -4.82 11.08 8.66
CA ALA A 64 -4.05 10.82 7.44
C ALA A 64 -3.01 9.69 7.57
N GLU A 65 -2.60 9.33 8.79
CA GLU A 65 -1.62 8.26 9.07
C GLU A 65 -2.30 6.92 9.43
N LYS A 66 -3.63 6.87 9.41
CA LYS A 66 -4.45 5.71 9.77
C LYS A 66 -5.09 5.10 8.54
N PHE A 67 -5.03 3.77 8.47
CA PHE A 67 -5.60 3.00 7.37
C PHE A 67 -6.44 1.86 7.94
N TYR A 68 -7.55 1.55 7.29
CA TYR A 68 -8.36 0.38 7.57
C TYR A 68 -7.98 -0.72 6.58
N LEU A 69 -7.63 -1.88 7.13
CA LEU A 69 -7.48 -3.11 6.36
C LEU A 69 -8.82 -3.82 6.32
N GLU A 70 -9.36 -3.95 5.12
CA GLU A 70 -10.63 -4.62 4.88
C GLU A 70 -10.41 -5.92 4.10
N PRO A 71 -10.84 -7.07 4.61
CA PRO A 71 -10.75 -8.35 3.90
C PRO A 71 -11.39 -8.27 2.52
N SER A 72 -10.77 -8.91 1.52
CA SER A 72 -11.45 -9.15 0.26
C SER A 72 -12.63 -10.10 0.46
N LYS A 73 -13.72 -9.85 -0.27
CA LYS A 73 -14.92 -10.71 -0.27
C LYS A 73 -14.74 -11.92 -1.18
N GLN A 74 -13.99 -11.77 -2.26
CA GLN A 74 -13.81 -12.81 -3.28
C GLN A 74 -12.47 -13.54 -3.19
N HIS A 75 -11.41 -12.89 -2.69
CA HIS A 75 -10.04 -13.42 -2.78
C HIS A 75 -9.42 -13.61 -1.40
N GLN A 76 -9.34 -14.86 -0.94
CA GLN A 76 -8.80 -15.18 0.38
C GLN A 76 -7.36 -14.68 0.53
N GLY A 77 -7.10 -13.92 1.61
CA GLY A 77 -5.77 -13.39 1.95
C GLY A 77 -5.41 -12.07 1.27
N LEU A 78 -6.24 -11.57 0.35
CA LEU A 78 -6.12 -10.20 -0.19
C LEU A 78 -6.95 -9.23 0.65
N VAL A 79 -6.50 -7.98 0.70
CA VAL A 79 -7.15 -6.93 1.46
C VAL A 79 -7.24 -5.64 0.66
N HIS A 80 -8.24 -4.84 0.96
CA HIS A 80 -8.32 -3.44 0.60
C HIS A 80 -7.66 -2.59 1.69
N VAL A 81 -7.00 -1.52 1.27
CA VAL A 81 -6.45 -0.52 2.19
C VAL A 81 -7.22 0.78 2.01
N ARG A 82 -8.05 1.14 3.00
CA ARG A 82 -8.83 2.38 3.00
C ARG A 82 -8.17 3.42 3.89
N CYS A 83 -7.99 4.63 3.38
CA CYS A 83 -7.56 5.77 4.18
C CYS A 83 -8.64 6.13 5.20
N SER A 84 -8.24 6.32 6.46
CA SER A 84 -9.18 6.82 7.48
C SER A 84 -9.58 8.27 7.24
N ASP A 85 -8.78 9.00 6.47
CA ASP A 85 -9.09 10.35 6.00
C ASP A 85 -9.60 10.29 4.57
N GLY A 86 -10.79 10.85 4.32
CA GLY A 86 -11.42 10.89 3.00
C GLY A 86 -12.00 9.57 2.47
N ASP A 87 -11.93 8.47 3.23
CA ASP A 87 -12.53 7.16 2.92
C ASP A 87 -12.15 6.56 1.54
N LYS A 88 -11.01 6.98 0.99
CA LYS A 88 -10.51 6.50 -0.30
C LYS A 88 -9.69 5.23 -0.17
N TYR A 89 -9.80 4.35 -1.16
CA TYR A 89 -9.03 3.13 -1.27
C TYR A 89 -7.73 3.35 -2.04
N TRP A 90 -6.71 2.57 -1.66
CA TRP A 90 -5.45 2.52 -2.37
C TRP A 90 -5.63 1.83 -3.73
N VAL A 91 -5.05 2.42 -4.76
CA VAL A 91 -5.02 1.91 -6.13
C VAL A 91 -3.64 2.16 -6.73
N ALA A 92 -3.11 1.19 -7.48
CA ALA A 92 -1.87 1.37 -8.22
C ALA A 92 -2.15 2.21 -9.48
N GLN A 93 -1.36 3.26 -9.69
CA GLN A 93 -1.48 4.13 -10.86
C GLN A 93 -0.15 4.24 -11.59
N ALA A 94 -0.21 4.13 -12.92
CA ALA A 94 0.92 4.41 -13.79
C ALA A 94 1.04 5.92 -14.01
N GLN A 95 2.21 6.49 -13.77
CA GLN A 95 2.47 7.90 -14.03
C GLN A 95 2.62 8.13 -15.53
N GLN A 96 1.54 8.58 -16.17
CA GLN A 96 1.50 8.94 -17.59
C GLN A 96 2.65 9.92 -17.92
N HIS A 97 3.67 9.47 -18.63
CA HIS A 97 4.68 10.35 -19.23
C HIS A 97 4.24 10.72 -20.64
N GLY A 98 4.19 12.02 -20.93
CA GLY A 98 4.01 12.53 -22.28
C GLY A 98 5.26 12.30 -23.12
N GLY A 99 5.37 11.12 -23.74
CA GLY A 99 6.32 10.84 -24.81
C GLY A 99 7.67 10.28 -24.38
N GLY A 100 7.99 9.06 -24.87
CA GLY A 100 9.29 8.42 -24.79
C GLY A 100 9.17 6.99 -24.26
N GLY A 101 9.55 6.00 -25.07
CA GLY A 101 9.36 4.56 -24.81
C GLY A 101 10.21 3.96 -23.69
N GLY A 102 10.13 4.54 -22.49
CA GLY A 102 10.66 3.99 -21.24
C GLY A 102 9.57 3.32 -20.39
N SER A 103 10.00 2.58 -19.36
CA SER A 103 9.09 1.99 -18.37
C SER A 103 8.35 3.08 -17.60
N THR A 104 7.01 3.03 -17.58
CA THR A 104 6.15 3.96 -16.85
C THR A 104 6.27 3.69 -15.35
N PRO A 105 6.70 4.66 -14.52
CA PRO A 105 6.77 4.45 -13.08
C PRO A 105 5.37 4.31 -12.49
N TRP A 106 5.20 3.37 -11.57
CA TRP A 106 3.95 3.14 -10.84
C TRP A 106 4.05 3.69 -9.42
N PHE A 107 2.94 4.19 -8.91
CA PHE A 107 2.82 4.69 -7.54
C PHE A 107 1.44 4.37 -6.96
N ILE A 108 1.31 4.51 -5.64
CA ILE A 108 0.06 4.21 -4.94
C ILE A 108 -0.69 5.50 -4.67
N ALA A 109 -1.87 5.57 -5.24
CA ALA A 109 -2.81 6.67 -5.06
C ALA A 109 -3.92 6.25 -4.10
N ALA A 110 -4.44 7.21 -3.34
CA ALA A 110 -5.62 7.02 -2.49
C ALA A 110 -6.82 7.74 -3.12
N THR A 111 -7.23 7.27 -4.31
CA THR A 111 -8.21 7.98 -5.16
C THR A 111 -9.48 7.19 -5.42
N ALA A 112 -9.48 5.87 -5.18
CA ALA A 112 -10.65 5.03 -5.46
C ALA A 112 -11.75 5.25 -4.40
N ASP A 113 -12.98 5.47 -4.86
CA ASP A 113 -14.17 5.64 -4.00
C ASP A 113 -14.69 4.31 -3.46
N GLU A 114 -14.54 3.24 -4.23
CA GLU A 114 -15.09 1.92 -3.93
C GLU A 114 -14.00 0.84 -4.10
N PRO A 115 -14.12 -0.29 -3.36
CA PRO A 115 -13.23 -1.42 -3.55
C PRO A 115 -13.49 -2.12 -4.89
N GLU A 116 -12.43 -2.46 -5.62
CA GLU A 116 -12.46 -3.22 -6.88
C GLU A 116 -11.65 -4.52 -6.72
N GLU A 117 -12.32 -5.66 -6.94
CA GLU A 117 -11.77 -7.00 -6.74
C GLU A 117 -11.47 -7.74 -8.04
N ASP A 118 -11.77 -7.16 -9.20
CA ASP A 118 -11.35 -7.70 -10.48
C ASP A 118 -9.84 -7.49 -10.69
N LEU A 119 -9.08 -8.57 -10.50
CA LEU A 119 -7.63 -8.61 -10.67
C LEU A 119 -7.16 -8.27 -12.09
N THR A 120 -8.07 -8.27 -13.07
CA THR A 120 -7.78 -7.93 -14.48
C THR A 120 -7.98 -6.44 -14.79
N LYS A 121 -8.44 -5.64 -13.83
CA LYS A 121 -8.58 -4.19 -14.00
C LYS A 121 -7.42 -3.41 -13.38
N PRO A 122 -6.93 -2.35 -14.05
CA PRO A 122 -5.93 -1.45 -13.48
C PRO A 122 -6.46 -0.65 -12.29
N SER A 123 -7.78 -0.61 -12.09
CA SER A 123 -8.44 0.00 -10.94
C SER A 123 -8.54 -0.92 -9.73
N CYS A 124 -7.99 -2.15 -9.77
CA CYS A 124 -8.02 -3.08 -8.66
C CYS A 124 -7.40 -2.47 -7.40
N THR A 125 -8.08 -2.63 -6.27
CA THR A 125 -7.70 -2.08 -4.97
C THR A 125 -7.21 -3.16 -3.99
N LEU A 126 -6.91 -4.36 -4.50
CA LEU A 126 -6.47 -5.50 -3.70
C LEU A 126 -4.96 -5.55 -3.51
N PHE A 127 -4.58 -5.89 -2.28
CA PHE A 127 -3.21 -5.93 -1.82
C PHE A 127 -2.93 -7.24 -1.10
N GLN A 128 -1.70 -7.72 -1.27
CA GLN A 128 -1.16 -8.79 -0.46
C GLN A 128 0.04 -8.26 0.34
N PHE A 129 0.01 -8.52 1.64
CA PHE A 129 1.10 -8.13 2.54
C PHE A 129 1.99 -9.33 2.80
N TYR A 130 3.29 -9.09 2.89
CA TYR A 130 4.27 -10.13 3.18
C TYR A 130 5.07 -9.78 4.42
N ALA A 131 5.24 -10.75 5.32
CA ALA A 131 6.13 -10.61 6.45
C ALA A 131 7.55 -10.80 5.97
N SER A 132 8.42 -9.84 6.27
CA SER A 132 9.86 -10.10 6.28
C SER A 132 10.23 -10.73 7.62
N SER A 133 11.10 -11.74 7.59
CA SER A 133 11.51 -12.55 8.76
C SER A 133 12.19 -11.75 9.89
N GLY A 134 12.35 -10.43 9.74
CA GLY A 134 12.78 -9.50 10.78
C GLY A 134 11.90 -8.26 10.85
N ALA A 135 10.76 -8.34 11.56
CA ALA A 135 10.00 -7.20 12.11
C ALA A 135 9.54 -6.07 11.16
N GLY A 136 9.58 -6.23 9.84
CA GLY A 136 9.13 -5.24 8.86
C GLY A 136 8.12 -5.83 7.88
N LEU A 137 7.00 -5.14 7.69
CA LEU A 137 6.08 -5.41 6.57
C LEU A 137 6.67 -4.77 5.32
N PHE A 138 6.95 -5.59 4.30
CA PHE A 138 7.27 -5.10 2.96
C PHE A 138 6.03 -5.26 2.08
N PHE A 139 5.74 -4.22 1.30
CA PHE A 139 4.64 -4.21 0.35
C PHE A 139 5.18 -4.70 -0.99
N PHE A 140 4.71 -5.85 -1.46
CA PHE A 140 4.94 -6.29 -2.83
C PHE A 140 3.62 -6.19 -3.59
N PHE A 141 3.62 -5.44 -4.68
CA PHE A 141 2.52 -5.41 -5.64
C PHE A 141 2.81 -6.37 -6.79
N PHE A 142 1.89 -7.30 -7.02
CA PHE A 142 1.51 -7.81 -8.33
C PHE A 142 -0.02 -7.66 -8.36
N PHE A 143 -0.66 -7.12 -9.39
CA PHE A 143 -0.79 -7.64 -10.75
C PHE A 143 -0.55 -6.55 -11.82
N PHE A 144 -0.28 -6.97 -13.06
CA PHE A 144 0.18 -6.21 -14.26
C PHE A 144 1.70 -6.06 -14.42
N ILE A 145 2.33 -7.18 -14.80
CA ILE A 145 3.34 -7.17 -15.88
C ILE A 145 2.67 -7.81 -17.10
#